data_AF-A0A1E4F127-F1
#
_entry.id   AF-A0A1E4F127-F1
#
_cell.length_a   1.000
_cell.length_b   1.000
_cell.length_c   1.000
_cell.angle_alpha   90.00
_cell.angle_beta   90.00
_cell.angle_gamma   90.00
#
_symmetry.space_group_name_H-M   'P 1'
#
loop_
_entity.id
_entity.type
_entity.pdbx_description
1 polymer ?
#
loop_
_entity_poly.entity_id
_entity_poly.type
_entity_poly.pdbx_seq_one_letter_code
_entity_poly.pdbx_strand_id
1 'polypeptide(L)'
;MKRLLWLLMLTRIGCAHPLSWMAGTYHGQHEGAQLEECWVDTGSEMLGTTVWLEDGEVTLRELARVRPTETGYHLDLWLTFGDGSGKHLEMNGRLETAEKLVFQGKGEDRLTFLRCPGRGLRVELLKKELTSFVLEPGPRVENAARPSGRYVLHTFLGDQVFADELDWTAGTLTVPGKFTSRLENVKPIPGGGMSFEILVPEGKEPYRVRYQMRFNQAMGQATGTLVLVSNGQTVGSYVALKRP
;
A
#
# COMPACT_ATOMS: atom_id res chain seq x y z
N MET A 1 31.30 -43.61 -8.65
CA MET A 1 30.90 -42.18 -8.75
C MET A 1 29.39 -42.04 -8.90
N LYS A 2 28.61 -42.13 -7.81
CA LYS A 2 27.15 -41.90 -7.81
C LYS A 2 26.68 -41.33 -6.46
N ARG A 3 27.32 -40.25 -6.01
CA ARG A 3 26.94 -39.52 -4.77
C ARG A 3 26.77 -38.01 -4.98
N LEU A 4 26.50 -37.59 -6.22
CA LEU A 4 26.48 -36.16 -6.60
C LEU A 4 25.12 -35.65 -7.11
N LEU A 5 24.00 -36.28 -6.72
CA LEU A 5 22.66 -35.87 -7.17
C LEU A 5 21.71 -35.39 -6.07
N TRP A 6 22.15 -35.33 -4.82
CA TRP A 6 21.33 -34.87 -3.68
C TRP A 6 21.63 -33.44 -3.20
N LEU A 7 22.46 -32.69 -3.95
CA LEU A 7 22.94 -31.36 -3.52
C LEU A 7 22.40 -30.17 -4.37
N LEU A 8 21.38 -30.39 -5.22
CA LEU A 8 20.93 -29.39 -6.21
C LEU A 8 19.45 -28.98 -6.11
N MET A 9 18.81 -29.12 -4.94
CA MET A 9 17.45 -28.60 -4.69
C MET A 9 17.37 -27.80 -3.37
N LEU A 10 18.45 -27.06 -3.05
CA LEU A 10 18.44 -25.94 -2.10
C LEU A 10 18.79 -24.64 -2.82
N THR A 11 18.35 -24.50 -4.07
CA THR A 11 18.10 -23.17 -4.59
C THR A 11 16.93 -22.63 -3.79
N ARG A 12 17.22 -21.65 -2.93
CA ARG A 12 16.24 -20.64 -2.53
C ARG A 12 15.76 -19.95 -3.82
N ILE A 13 14.92 -20.62 -4.59
CA ILE A 13 13.94 -19.92 -5.41
C ILE A 13 13.17 -19.15 -4.35
N GLY A 14 13.37 -17.83 -4.32
CA GLY A 14 12.61 -16.97 -3.42
C GLY A 14 11.15 -17.28 -3.66
N CYS A 15 10.56 -18.09 -2.79
CA CYS A 15 9.15 -18.40 -2.88
C CYS A 15 8.49 -17.07 -2.58
N ALA A 16 7.93 -16.46 -3.63
CA ALA A 16 7.10 -15.29 -3.47
C ALA A 16 6.11 -15.59 -2.34
N HIS A 17 5.87 -14.61 -1.46
CA HIS A 17 4.94 -14.80 -0.36
C HIS A 17 3.61 -15.33 -0.93
N PRO A 18 2.89 -16.27 -0.27
CA PRO A 18 1.65 -16.82 -0.82
C PRO A 18 0.57 -15.78 -1.12
N LEU A 19 0.71 -14.57 -0.57
CA LEU A 19 -0.16 -13.41 -0.80
C LEU A 19 0.41 -12.39 -1.79
N SER A 20 1.54 -12.67 -2.43
CA SER A 20 2.18 -11.78 -3.42
C SER A 20 1.24 -11.41 -4.59
N TRP A 21 0.20 -12.20 -4.84
CA TRP A 21 -0.85 -11.88 -5.81
C TRP A 21 -1.73 -10.69 -5.41
N MET A 22 -1.76 -10.33 -4.13
CA MET A 22 -2.41 -9.10 -3.63
C MET A 22 -1.53 -7.87 -3.82
N ALA A 23 -0.21 -8.02 -4.04
CA ALA A 23 0.66 -6.87 -4.19
C ALA A 23 0.33 -6.11 -5.47
N GLY A 24 0.15 -4.80 -5.36
CA GLY A 24 -0.26 -4.00 -6.49
C GLY A 24 -0.82 -2.64 -6.10
N THR A 25 -1.20 -1.91 -7.13
CA THR A 25 -1.99 -0.69 -7.02
C THR A 25 -3.30 -0.95 -7.72
N TYR A 26 -4.40 -0.65 -7.03
CA TYR A 26 -5.73 -0.90 -7.51
C TYR A 26 -6.60 0.34 -7.36
N HIS A 27 -7.54 0.47 -8.29
CA HIS A 27 -8.51 1.55 -8.35
C HIS A 27 -9.91 0.97 -8.54
N GLY A 28 -10.90 1.53 -7.83
CA GLY A 28 -12.30 1.20 -8.03
C GLY A 28 -13.20 2.43 -7.98
N GLN A 29 -14.32 2.39 -8.70
CA GLN A 29 -15.40 3.37 -8.58
C GLN A 29 -16.73 2.64 -8.42
N HIS A 30 -17.57 3.12 -7.52
CA HIS A 30 -18.91 2.59 -7.33
C HIS A 30 -19.82 3.69 -6.78
N GLU A 31 -20.94 3.97 -7.47
CA GLU A 31 -21.99 4.87 -6.99
C GLU A 31 -21.51 6.25 -6.50
N GLY A 32 -20.49 6.83 -7.16
CA GLY A 32 -19.91 8.12 -6.79
C GLY A 32 -18.75 8.04 -5.79
N ALA A 33 -18.57 6.88 -5.14
CA ALA A 33 -17.38 6.60 -4.34
C ALA A 33 -16.21 6.17 -5.23
N GLN A 34 -15.01 6.60 -4.87
CA GLN A 34 -13.74 6.15 -5.46
C GLN A 34 -12.88 5.50 -4.37
N LEU A 35 -12.15 4.47 -4.74
CA LEU A 35 -11.26 3.73 -3.85
C LEU A 35 -9.89 3.61 -4.52
N GLU A 36 -8.87 4.10 -3.83
CA GLU A 36 -7.47 3.93 -4.18
C GLU A 36 -6.81 2.98 -3.18
N GLU A 37 -6.15 1.94 -3.68
CA GLU A 37 -5.53 0.93 -2.82
C GLU A 37 -4.11 0.60 -3.28
N CYS A 38 -3.20 0.47 -2.31
CA CYS A 38 -1.84 0.03 -2.54
C CYS A 38 -1.43 -1.06 -1.54
N TRP A 39 -1.15 -2.24 -2.07
CA TRP A 39 -0.63 -3.39 -1.32
C TRP A 39 0.81 -3.69 -1.69
N VAL A 40 1.61 -3.99 -0.68
CA VAL A 40 3.03 -4.28 -0.83
C VAL A 40 3.41 -5.51 -0.05
N ASP A 41 4.10 -6.43 -0.73
CA ASP A 41 4.74 -7.59 -0.12
C ASP A 41 6.13 -7.18 0.40
N THR A 42 6.37 -7.33 1.70
CA THR A 42 7.67 -7.05 2.33
C THR A 42 8.58 -8.29 2.36
N GLY A 43 8.07 -9.45 1.93
CA GLY A 43 8.68 -10.76 2.06
C GLY A 43 8.30 -11.50 3.34
N SER A 44 7.87 -10.78 4.39
CA SER A 44 7.41 -11.35 5.66
C SER A 44 5.96 -11.06 5.99
N GLU A 45 5.39 -10.01 5.40
CA GLU A 45 4.01 -9.57 5.62
C GLU A 45 3.52 -8.75 4.42
N MET A 46 2.21 -8.55 4.34
CA MET A 46 1.60 -7.61 3.40
C MET A 46 1.21 -6.33 4.11
N LEU A 47 1.51 -5.18 3.49
CA LEU A 47 1.10 -3.87 3.96
C LEU A 47 0.16 -3.24 2.94
N GLY A 48 -1.03 -2.84 3.38
CA GLY A 48 -2.07 -2.21 2.57
C GLY A 48 -2.35 -0.79 3.04
N THR A 49 -2.51 0.14 2.10
CA THR A 49 -3.06 1.47 2.34
C THR A 49 -4.21 1.71 1.37
N THR A 50 -5.37 2.06 1.89
CA THR A 50 -6.59 2.34 1.12
C THR A 50 -7.13 3.71 1.47
N VAL A 51 -7.57 4.47 0.46
CA VAL A 51 -8.26 5.74 0.63
C VAL A 51 -9.57 5.72 -0.12
N TRP A 52 -10.64 6.07 0.58
CA TRP A 52 -11.99 6.18 0.06
C TRP A 52 -12.35 7.64 -0.11
N LEU A 53 -12.89 7.96 -1.27
CA LEU A 53 -13.30 9.31 -1.64
C LEU A 53 -14.78 9.31 -1.98
N GLU A 54 -15.53 10.27 -1.45
CA GLU A 54 -16.88 10.60 -1.91
C GLU A 54 -16.86 12.06 -2.35
N ASP A 55 -17.32 12.33 -3.57
CA ASP A 55 -17.26 13.67 -4.19
C ASP A 55 -15.86 14.32 -4.16
N GLY A 56 -14.80 13.50 -4.16
CA GLY A 56 -13.40 13.94 -4.11
C GLY A 56 -12.85 14.19 -2.71
N GLU A 57 -13.68 14.09 -1.67
CA GLU A 57 -13.30 14.26 -0.27
C GLU A 57 -13.00 12.92 0.40
N VAL A 58 -12.00 12.89 1.28
CA VAL A 58 -11.62 11.65 1.99
C VAL A 58 -12.63 11.31 3.08
N THR A 59 -13.37 10.22 2.90
CA THR A 59 -14.38 9.75 3.86
C THR A 59 -13.87 8.61 4.74
N LEU A 60 -12.94 7.80 4.23
CA LEU A 60 -12.32 6.71 4.98
C LEU A 60 -10.88 6.47 4.51
N ARG A 61 -10.01 6.15 5.47
CA ARG A 61 -8.66 5.66 5.24
C ARG A 61 -8.50 4.36 5.97
N GLU A 62 -7.91 3.38 5.30
CA GLU A 62 -7.67 2.07 5.86
C GLU A 62 -6.20 1.73 5.74
N LEU A 63 -5.65 1.19 6.83
CA LEU A 63 -4.32 0.63 6.85
C LEU A 63 -4.43 -0.82 7.26
N ALA A 64 -3.82 -1.68 6.48
CA ALA A 64 -3.88 -3.10 6.70
C ALA A 64 -2.46 -3.67 6.85
N ARG A 65 -2.28 -4.52 7.86
CA ARG A 65 -1.10 -5.35 8.01
C ARG A 65 -1.53 -6.80 8.09
N VAL A 66 -1.09 -7.61 7.14
CA VAL A 66 -1.36 -9.05 7.11
C VAL A 66 -0.08 -9.83 7.37
N ARG A 67 -0.05 -10.54 8.51
CA ARG A 67 1.09 -11.36 8.93
C ARG A 67 0.75 -12.84 8.84
N PRO A 68 1.66 -13.70 8.36
CA PRO A 68 1.48 -15.14 8.47
C PRO A 68 1.51 -15.57 9.95
N THR A 69 0.71 -16.58 10.28
CA THR A 69 0.68 -17.26 11.58
C THR A 69 0.92 -18.76 11.37
N GLU A 70 1.05 -19.53 12.45
CA GLU A 70 1.20 -20.99 12.35
C GLU A 70 0.04 -21.68 11.62
N THR A 71 -1.16 -21.09 11.68
CA THR A 71 -2.41 -21.71 11.20
C THR A 71 -3.10 -20.93 10.08
N GLY A 72 -2.51 -19.81 9.63
CA GLY A 72 -3.09 -18.96 8.60
C GLY A 72 -2.48 -17.58 8.59
N TYR A 73 -3.31 -16.56 8.77
CA TYR A 73 -2.93 -15.15 8.73
C TYR A 73 -3.59 -14.37 9.87
N HIS A 74 -2.97 -13.27 10.27
CA HIS A 74 -3.57 -12.27 11.15
C HIS A 74 -3.62 -10.93 10.41
N LEU A 75 -4.77 -10.27 10.44
CA LEU A 75 -4.97 -8.93 9.91
C LEU A 75 -5.16 -7.95 11.06
N ASP A 76 -4.32 -6.93 11.07
CA ASP A 76 -4.55 -5.68 11.79
C ASP A 76 -5.06 -4.64 10.78
N LEU A 77 -6.26 -4.11 11.02
CA LEU A 77 -6.91 -3.12 10.16
C LEU A 77 -7.24 -1.86 10.97
N TRP A 78 -6.56 -0.76 10.65
CA TRP A 78 -6.81 0.55 11.25
C TRP A 78 -7.64 1.40 10.28
N LEU A 79 -8.80 1.83 10.76
CA LEU A 79 -9.76 2.67 10.03
C LEU A 79 -9.71 4.08 10.61
N THR A 80 -9.61 5.08 9.75
CA THR A 80 -9.76 6.50 10.11
C THR A 80 -10.82 7.14 9.24
N PHE A 81 -11.90 7.61 9.86
CA PHE A 81 -13.03 8.21 9.15
C PHE A 81 -12.78 9.71 8.88
N GLY A 82 -13.54 10.30 7.97
CA GLY A 82 -13.42 11.72 7.59
C GLY A 82 -13.61 12.70 8.77
N ASP A 83 -14.33 12.30 9.81
CA ASP A 83 -14.50 13.06 11.06
C ASP A 83 -13.30 12.96 12.02
N GLY A 84 -12.27 12.20 11.65
CA GLY A 84 -11.07 11.95 12.44
C GLY A 84 -11.22 10.85 13.50
N SER A 85 -12.40 10.25 13.64
CA SER A 85 -12.59 9.09 14.51
C SER A 85 -11.83 7.87 13.96
N GLY A 86 -11.42 6.99 14.87
CA GLY A 86 -10.58 5.84 14.56
C GLY A 86 -11.15 4.54 15.10
N LYS A 87 -10.95 3.44 14.37
CA LYS A 87 -11.26 2.08 14.82
C LYS A 87 -10.13 1.13 14.44
N HIS A 88 -9.76 0.25 15.36
CA HIS A 88 -8.86 -0.86 15.08
C HIS A 88 -9.62 -2.18 15.11
N LEU A 89 -9.37 -3.02 14.11
CA LEU A 89 -9.94 -4.34 13.94
C LEU A 89 -8.82 -5.37 13.85
N GLU A 90 -8.99 -6.46 14.57
CA GLU A 90 -8.12 -7.64 14.51
C GLU A 90 -8.93 -8.81 13.99
N MET A 91 -8.40 -9.50 12.98
CA MET A 91 -9.09 -10.61 12.33
C MET A 91 -8.15 -11.78 12.05
N ASN A 92 -8.67 -12.99 12.18
CA ASN A 92 -7.95 -14.19 11.79
C ASN A 92 -8.30 -14.54 10.35
N GLY A 93 -7.29 -14.83 9.55
CA GLY A 93 -7.40 -15.10 8.13
C GLY A 93 -6.94 -16.48 7.73
N ARG A 94 -7.51 -16.98 6.63
CA ARG A 94 -7.04 -18.21 5.97
C ARG A 94 -7.22 -18.11 4.46
N LEU A 95 -6.32 -18.75 3.73
CA LEU A 95 -6.55 -19.02 2.32
C LEU A 95 -7.59 -20.13 2.21
N GLU A 96 -8.75 -19.82 1.63
CA GLU A 96 -9.75 -20.85 1.28
C GLU A 96 -9.38 -21.53 -0.04
N THR A 97 -8.76 -20.78 -0.94
CA THR A 97 -8.15 -21.28 -2.19
C THR A 97 -6.86 -20.50 -2.45
N ALA A 98 -6.10 -20.88 -3.48
CA ALA A 98 -4.91 -20.12 -3.93
C ALA A 98 -5.23 -18.67 -4.36
N GLU A 99 -6.51 -18.34 -4.56
CA GLU A 99 -6.97 -17.06 -5.09
C GLU A 99 -7.92 -16.33 -4.13
N LYS A 100 -8.22 -16.93 -2.96
CA LYS A 100 -9.22 -16.40 -2.03
C LYS A 100 -8.70 -16.42 -0.60
N LEU A 101 -8.55 -15.22 -0.03
CA LEU A 101 -8.18 -14.99 1.36
C LEU A 101 -9.39 -14.44 2.11
N VAL A 102 -9.76 -15.07 3.22
CA VAL A 102 -10.90 -14.67 4.05
C VAL A 102 -10.41 -14.36 5.45
N PHE A 103 -10.80 -13.20 5.97
CA PHE A 103 -10.60 -12.75 7.34
C PHE A 103 -11.93 -12.73 8.10
N GLN A 104 -11.90 -13.21 9.34
CA GLN A 104 -13.03 -13.21 10.25
C GLN A 104 -12.64 -12.53 11.56
N GLY A 105 -13.37 -11.47 11.90
CA GLY A 105 -13.29 -10.77 13.18
C GLY A 105 -14.33 -11.26 14.18
N LYS A 106 -14.52 -10.47 15.25
CA LYS A 106 -15.59 -10.70 16.23
C LYS A 106 -16.95 -10.29 15.66
N GLY A 107 -18.00 -11.09 15.92
CA GLY A 107 -19.35 -10.83 15.42
C GLY A 107 -19.48 -11.09 13.92
N GLU A 108 -20.12 -10.17 13.19
CA GLU A 108 -20.36 -10.29 11.75
C GLU A 108 -19.23 -9.72 10.88
N ASP A 109 -18.18 -9.15 11.48
CA ASP A 109 -17.06 -8.53 10.75
C ASP A 109 -16.31 -9.59 9.92
N ARG A 110 -16.45 -9.53 8.59
CA ARG A 110 -15.76 -10.40 7.64
C ARG A 110 -15.24 -9.60 6.44
N LEU A 111 -14.01 -9.89 6.04
CA LEU A 111 -13.35 -9.29 4.88
C LEU A 111 -12.85 -10.41 3.96
N THR A 112 -13.13 -10.31 2.67
CA THR A 112 -12.67 -11.29 1.68
C THR A 112 -11.92 -10.59 0.55
N PHE A 113 -10.74 -11.11 0.24
CA PHE A 113 -9.95 -10.75 -0.93
C PHE A 113 -10.01 -11.89 -1.93
N LEU A 114 -10.40 -11.58 -3.16
CA LEU A 114 -10.48 -12.53 -4.27
C LEU A 114 -9.65 -12.02 -5.44
N ARG A 115 -8.66 -12.81 -5.86
CA ARG A 115 -7.94 -12.57 -7.10
C ARG A 115 -8.89 -12.77 -8.29
N CYS A 116 -9.00 -11.77 -9.15
CA CYS A 116 -9.79 -11.86 -10.36
C CYS A 116 -8.84 -11.81 -11.58
N PRO A 117 -8.54 -12.96 -12.22
CA PRO A 117 -7.65 -13.00 -13.37
C PRO A 117 -8.09 -11.99 -14.46
N GLY A 118 -7.17 -11.12 -14.86
CA GLY A 118 -7.43 -10.08 -15.87
C GLY A 118 -8.22 -8.86 -15.38
N ARG A 119 -8.75 -8.87 -14.15
CA ARG A 119 -9.52 -7.75 -13.56
C ARG A 119 -8.93 -7.18 -12.26
N GLY A 120 -7.88 -7.79 -11.73
CA GLY A 120 -7.17 -7.30 -10.54
C GLY A 120 -7.64 -7.99 -9.25
N LEU A 121 -8.14 -7.20 -8.31
CA LEU A 121 -8.50 -7.63 -6.96
C LEU A 121 -9.97 -7.30 -6.70
N ARG A 122 -10.72 -8.25 -6.15
CA ARG A 122 -12.07 -7.98 -5.64
C ARG A 122 -12.05 -8.03 -4.12
N VAL A 123 -12.60 -6.99 -3.51
CA VAL A 123 -12.70 -6.87 -2.05
C VAL A 123 -14.18 -6.89 -1.66
N GLU A 124 -14.53 -7.77 -0.73
CA GLU A 124 -15.89 -7.89 -0.19
C GLU A 124 -15.87 -7.68 1.33
N LEU A 125 -16.59 -6.65 1.79
CA LEU A 125 -16.84 -6.36 3.20
C LEU A 125 -18.25 -6.86 3.55
N LEU A 126 -18.36 -7.80 4.49
CA LEU A 126 -19.67 -8.24 4.98
C LEU A 126 -20.07 -7.38 6.17
N LYS A 127 -20.73 -6.24 5.94
CA LYS A 127 -21.40 -5.50 7.01
C LYS A 127 -22.64 -4.78 6.51
N LYS A 128 -23.82 -5.32 6.86
CA LYS A 128 -25.21 -4.86 6.59
C LYS A 128 -25.62 -4.39 5.19
N GLU A 129 -24.72 -3.99 4.31
CA GLU A 129 -24.95 -3.74 2.89
C GLU A 129 -23.67 -4.19 2.15
N LEU A 130 -23.79 -5.16 1.24
CA LEU A 130 -22.64 -5.72 0.52
C LEU A 130 -22.05 -4.67 -0.42
N THR A 131 -21.02 -3.94 0.01
CA THR A 131 -20.21 -3.13 -0.92
C THR A 131 -19.11 -4.02 -1.48
N SER A 132 -19.28 -4.46 -2.72
CA SER A 132 -18.30 -5.26 -3.45
C SER A 132 -17.59 -4.36 -4.46
N PHE A 133 -16.28 -4.19 -4.31
CA PHE A 133 -15.48 -3.44 -5.29
C PHE A 133 -14.75 -4.39 -6.21
N VAL A 134 -14.83 -4.14 -7.52
CA VAL A 134 -13.88 -4.69 -8.48
C VAL A 134 -12.80 -3.64 -8.66
N LEU A 135 -11.58 -3.96 -8.21
CA LEU A 135 -10.45 -3.06 -8.27
C LEU A 135 -9.56 -3.44 -9.44
N GLU A 136 -9.51 -2.55 -10.42
CA GLU A 136 -8.71 -2.73 -11.62
C GLU A 136 -7.25 -2.33 -11.35
N PRO A 137 -6.27 -3.00 -11.97
CA PRO A 137 -4.88 -2.55 -11.91
C PRO A 137 -4.79 -1.11 -12.43
N GLY A 138 -4.17 -0.22 -11.67
CA GLY A 138 -4.02 1.18 -12.07
C GLY A 138 -3.36 1.34 -13.46
N PRO A 139 -3.70 2.40 -14.22
CA PRO A 139 -3.18 2.59 -15.57
C PRO A 139 -1.65 2.67 -15.56
N ARG A 140 -1.00 1.95 -16.48
CA ARG A 140 0.44 2.06 -16.71
C ARG A 140 0.71 3.36 -17.47
N VAL A 141 1.30 4.36 -16.81
CA VAL A 141 1.69 5.61 -17.47
C VAL A 141 3.12 5.48 -17.99
N GLU A 142 3.29 5.20 -19.28
CA GLU A 142 4.62 4.90 -19.85
C GLU A 142 5.56 6.12 -19.95
N ASN A 143 5.08 7.34 -19.74
CA ASN A 143 5.90 8.56 -19.73
C ASN A 143 5.38 9.57 -18.71
N ALA A 144 5.72 9.39 -17.43
CA ALA A 144 5.39 10.38 -16.42
C ALA A 144 6.29 11.61 -16.60
N ALA A 145 5.75 12.69 -17.16
CA ALA A 145 6.32 14.02 -16.95
C ALA A 145 6.55 14.25 -15.45
N ARG A 146 7.58 15.04 -15.08
CA ARG A 146 7.84 15.32 -13.66
C ARG A 146 6.54 15.82 -13.02
N PRO A 147 6.08 15.16 -11.95
CA PRO A 147 4.90 15.59 -11.23
C PRO A 147 5.10 17.02 -10.75
N SER A 148 4.04 17.81 -10.79
CA SER A 148 4.01 19.19 -10.33
C SER A 148 2.89 19.39 -9.32
N GLY A 149 3.05 20.42 -8.49
CA GLY A 149 2.07 20.78 -7.48
C GLY A 149 2.28 20.06 -6.14
N ARG A 150 1.21 20.08 -5.34
CA ARG A 150 1.20 19.58 -3.96
C ARG A 150 0.37 18.32 -3.86
N TYR A 151 0.80 17.39 -3.03
CA TYR A 151 0.10 16.15 -2.75
C TYR A 151 0.02 15.93 -1.25
N VAL A 152 -1.08 15.32 -0.80
CA VAL A 152 -1.19 14.71 0.53
C VAL A 152 -0.94 13.22 0.38
N LEU A 153 0.08 12.70 1.04
CA LEU A 153 0.40 11.27 1.09
C LEU A 153 -0.20 10.71 2.36
N HIS A 154 -1.18 9.84 2.21
CA HIS A 154 -1.69 8.97 3.26
C HIS A 154 -0.71 7.81 3.40
N THR A 155 0.19 7.92 4.37
CA THR A 155 1.39 7.09 4.48
C THR A 155 1.25 6.11 5.64
N PHE A 156 1.58 4.85 5.36
CA PHE A 156 1.81 3.83 6.37
C PHE A 156 3.29 3.49 6.44
N LEU A 157 3.91 3.73 7.60
CA LEU A 157 5.34 3.45 7.83
C LEU A 157 5.50 2.71 9.16
N GLY A 158 5.87 1.44 9.10
CA GLY A 158 5.88 0.60 10.30
C GLY A 158 4.48 0.56 10.89
N ASP A 159 4.31 1.06 12.11
CA ASP A 159 3.04 1.19 12.85
C ASP A 159 2.48 2.62 12.88
N GLN A 160 3.10 3.56 12.16
CA GLN A 160 2.70 4.97 12.16
C GLN A 160 1.94 5.35 10.89
N VAL A 161 1.03 6.30 11.07
CA VAL A 161 0.18 6.85 10.03
C VAL A 161 0.47 8.33 9.89
N PHE A 162 0.69 8.78 8.66
CA PHE A 162 0.90 10.18 8.38
C PHE A 162 0.03 10.67 7.22
N ALA A 163 -0.22 11.98 7.23
CA ALA A 163 -0.69 12.72 6.08
C ALA A 163 0.45 13.66 5.67
N ASP A 164 1.43 13.14 4.93
CA ASP A 164 2.60 13.92 4.54
C ASP A 164 2.22 14.90 3.44
N GLU A 165 2.75 16.11 3.48
CA GLU A 165 2.58 17.10 2.43
C GLU A 165 3.81 17.09 1.52
N LEU A 166 3.64 16.57 0.31
CA LEU A 166 4.67 16.58 -0.73
C LEU A 166 4.48 17.82 -1.61
N ASP A 167 5.43 18.74 -1.60
CA ASP A 167 5.46 19.90 -2.49
C ASP A 167 6.58 19.74 -3.51
N TRP A 168 6.19 19.40 -4.75
CA TRP A 168 7.14 19.24 -5.86
C TRP A 168 7.73 20.58 -6.32
N THR A 169 7.05 21.70 -6.07
CA THR A 169 7.51 23.04 -6.43
C THR A 169 8.58 23.51 -5.44
N ALA A 170 8.35 23.30 -4.14
CA ALA A 170 9.33 23.62 -3.10
C ALA A 170 10.45 22.57 -2.99
N GLY A 171 10.23 21.36 -3.53
CA GLY A 171 11.17 20.26 -3.42
C GLY A 171 11.26 19.75 -1.98
N THR A 172 10.14 19.63 -1.28
CA THR A 172 10.07 19.22 0.12
C THR A 172 8.97 18.20 0.40
N LEU A 173 9.20 17.36 1.42
CA LEU A 173 8.16 16.58 2.10
C LEU A 173 8.04 17.10 3.54
N THR A 174 6.83 17.44 3.97
CA THR A 174 6.53 17.85 5.33
C THR A 174 5.66 16.79 6.01
N VAL A 175 6.11 16.31 7.17
CA VAL A 175 5.29 15.50 8.07
C VAL A 175 4.73 16.45 9.13
N PRO A 176 3.41 16.74 9.15
CA PRO A 176 2.84 17.74 10.04
C PRO A 176 3.14 17.48 11.52
N GLY A 177 3.55 18.54 12.23
CA GLY A 177 3.89 18.47 13.66
C GLY A 177 5.21 17.76 13.97
N LYS A 178 5.96 17.35 12.94
CA LYS A 178 7.14 16.50 13.06
C LYS A 178 8.38 17.13 12.42
N PHE A 179 8.47 17.12 11.09
CA PHE A 179 9.62 17.67 10.38
C PHE A 179 9.31 18.02 8.92
N THR A 180 10.21 18.78 8.30
CA THR A 180 10.26 19.02 6.85
C THR A 180 11.63 18.61 6.32
N SER A 181 11.65 17.79 5.27
CA SER A 181 12.88 17.36 4.58
C SER A 181 12.88 17.82 3.13
N ARG A 182 14.06 18.11 2.59
CA ARG A 182 14.25 18.28 1.14
C ARG A 182 14.15 16.93 0.44
N LEU A 183 13.67 16.96 -0.80
CA LEU A 183 13.70 15.82 -1.70
C LEU A 183 15.11 15.69 -2.29
N GLU A 184 15.69 14.51 -2.18
CA GLU A 184 17.01 14.17 -2.72
C GLU A 184 16.90 13.02 -3.73
N ASN A 185 17.92 12.85 -4.58
CA ASN A 185 18.04 11.72 -5.52
C ASN A 185 16.77 11.48 -6.38
N VAL A 186 16.11 12.57 -6.79
CA VAL A 186 14.87 12.55 -7.57
C VAL A 186 15.13 11.99 -8.97
N LYS A 187 14.57 10.82 -9.26
CA LYS A 187 14.79 10.10 -10.54
C LYS A 187 13.53 9.37 -11.01
N PRO A 188 13.30 9.27 -12.34
CA PRO A 188 12.23 8.43 -12.87
C PRO A 188 12.47 6.95 -12.52
N ILE A 189 11.39 6.18 -12.41
CA ILE A 189 11.44 4.71 -12.24
C ILE A 189 10.90 4.00 -13.49
N PRO A 190 11.42 2.80 -13.82
CA PRO A 190 10.88 1.99 -14.92
C PRO A 190 9.40 1.67 -14.73
N GLY A 191 8.61 1.76 -15.80
CA GLY A 191 7.18 1.48 -15.78
C GLY A 191 6.28 2.66 -15.38
N GLY A 192 6.83 3.88 -15.35
CA GLY A 192 6.06 5.09 -15.09
C GLY A 192 6.05 5.50 -13.63
N GLY A 193 6.69 6.62 -13.31
CA GLY A 193 6.73 7.12 -11.94
C GLY A 193 7.99 7.89 -11.60
N MET A 194 8.10 8.25 -10.32
CA MET A 194 9.25 8.94 -9.77
C MET A 194 9.68 8.27 -8.46
N SER A 195 10.97 8.31 -8.18
CA SER A 195 11.50 8.03 -6.86
C SER A 195 12.27 9.23 -6.33
N PHE A 196 12.23 9.41 -5.02
CA PHE A 196 13.00 10.42 -4.30
C PHE A 196 13.37 9.88 -2.92
N GLU A 197 14.34 10.51 -2.29
CA GLU A 197 14.80 10.18 -0.95
C GLU A 197 14.61 11.37 -0.02
N ILE A 198 14.35 11.09 1.25
CA ILE A 198 14.33 12.09 2.31
C ILE A 198 15.22 11.63 3.46
N LEU A 199 15.71 12.60 4.24
CA LEU A 199 16.29 12.33 5.54
C LEU A 199 15.16 12.44 6.58
N VAL A 200 14.91 11.34 7.28
CA VAL A 200 14.04 11.32 8.45
C VAL A 200 14.91 11.63 9.67
N PRO A 201 14.71 12.78 10.34
CA PRO A 201 15.51 13.15 11.51
C PRO A 201 15.06 12.44 12.79
N GLU A 202 13.88 11.84 12.78
CA GLU A 202 13.33 11.09 13.91
C GLU A 202 13.92 9.68 14.00
N GLY A 203 13.82 9.05 15.19
CA GLY A 203 14.36 7.72 15.48
C GLY A 203 15.52 7.74 16.47
N LYS A 204 16.21 6.60 16.63
CA LYS A 204 17.44 6.55 17.45
C LYS A 204 18.57 7.36 16.81
N GLU A 205 18.64 7.32 15.48
CA GLU A 205 19.56 8.08 14.65
C GLU A 205 18.83 8.46 13.35
N PRO A 206 19.19 9.58 12.71
CA PRO A 206 18.62 9.95 11.42
C PRO A 206 18.81 8.86 10.37
N TYR A 207 17.78 8.58 9.59
CA TYR A 207 17.81 7.55 8.55
C TYR A 207 17.17 8.04 7.26
N ARG A 208 17.45 7.33 6.16
CA ARG A 208 16.98 7.71 4.82
C ARG A 208 15.91 6.76 4.32
N VAL A 209 14.81 7.34 3.85
CA VAL A 209 13.69 6.62 3.24
C VAL A 209 13.57 7.04 1.78
N ARG A 210 13.47 6.06 0.90
CA ARG A 210 13.16 6.24 -0.51
C ARG A 210 11.68 6.03 -0.75
N TYR A 211 11.03 7.02 -1.33
CA TYR A 211 9.66 6.94 -1.82
C TYR A 211 9.72 6.48 -3.29
N GLN A 212 8.96 5.45 -3.64
CA GLN A 212 8.81 4.98 -5.02
C GLN A 212 7.36 5.16 -5.43
N MET A 213 7.12 6.14 -6.30
CA MET A 213 5.78 6.61 -6.64
C MET A 213 5.41 6.27 -8.08
N ARG A 214 4.18 5.80 -8.27
CA ARG A 214 3.54 5.62 -9.58
C ARG A 214 2.36 6.56 -9.68
N PHE A 215 2.33 7.37 -10.74
CA PHE A 215 1.31 8.38 -10.94
C PHE A 215 0.15 7.85 -11.76
N ASN A 216 -1.06 8.20 -11.32
CA ASN A 216 -2.25 8.22 -12.15
C ASN A 216 -2.59 9.69 -12.45
N GLN A 217 -2.01 10.23 -13.53
CA GLN A 217 -2.17 11.65 -13.87
C GLN A 217 -3.61 12.03 -14.19
N ALA A 218 -4.38 11.13 -14.81
CA ALA A 218 -5.78 11.35 -15.15
C ALA A 218 -6.63 11.62 -13.90
N MET A 219 -6.23 11.04 -12.77
CA MET A 219 -6.95 11.12 -11.51
C MET A 219 -6.33 12.10 -10.51
N GLY A 220 -5.18 12.71 -10.83
CA GLY A 220 -4.46 13.54 -9.87
C GLY A 220 -4.01 12.74 -8.64
N GLN A 221 -3.68 11.47 -8.81
CA GLN A 221 -3.35 10.57 -7.72
C GLN A 221 -2.01 9.90 -7.97
N ALA A 222 -1.44 9.33 -6.91
CA ALA A 222 -0.30 8.44 -7.02
C ALA A 222 -0.32 7.42 -5.90
N THR A 223 0.34 6.30 -6.10
CA THR A 223 0.55 5.28 -5.05
C THR A 223 2.01 4.91 -4.99
N GLY A 224 2.44 4.33 -3.89
CA GLY A 224 3.82 3.94 -3.80
C GLY A 224 4.23 3.20 -2.55
N THR A 225 5.52 2.91 -2.54
CA THR A 225 6.18 2.16 -1.47
C THR A 225 7.27 3.01 -0.82
N LEU A 226 7.56 2.69 0.44
CA LEU A 226 8.63 3.26 1.23
C LEU A 226 9.72 2.22 1.43
N VAL A 227 10.96 2.57 1.11
CA VAL A 227 12.10 1.66 1.19
C VAL A 227 13.22 2.29 1.99
N LEU A 228 13.75 1.59 2.99
CA LEU A 228 14.95 2.02 3.70
C LEU A 228 16.16 2.00 2.75
N VAL A 229 16.87 3.13 2.69
CA VAL A 229 18.02 3.25 1.77
C VAL A 229 19.20 2.36 2.20
N SER A 230 19.36 2.14 3.51
CA SER A 230 20.48 1.39 4.09
C SER A 230 20.51 -0.09 3.70
N ASN A 231 19.34 -0.73 3.58
CA ASN A 231 19.24 -2.17 3.36
C ASN A 231 18.25 -2.57 2.25
N GLY A 232 17.57 -1.61 1.62
CA GLY A 232 16.58 -1.87 0.57
C GLY A 232 15.28 -2.50 1.06
N GLN A 233 15.05 -2.56 2.37
CA GLN A 233 13.86 -3.14 2.95
C GLN A 233 12.65 -2.24 2.71
N THR A 234 11.56 -2.81 2.19
CA THR A 234 10.25 -2.14 2.17
C THR A 234 9.73 -2.01 3.60
N VAL A 235 9.36 -0.80 3.98
CA VAL A 235 8.90 -0.46 5.33
C VAL A 235 7.52 0.20 5.36
N GLY A 236 6.90 0.39 4.19
CA GLY A 236 5.62 1.07 4.13
C GLY A 236 5.03 1.21 2.73
N SER A 237 3.80 1.72 2.70
CA SER A 237 3.04 2.05 1.50
C SER A 237 2.34 3.39 1.67
N TYR A 238 1.90 3.99 0.58
CA TYR A 238 1.10 5.21 0.63
C TYR A 238 0.19 5.36 -0.59
N VAL A 239 -0.85 6.15 -0.39
CA VAL A 239 -1.71 6.72 -1.44
C VAL A 239 -1.60 8.24 -1.37
N ALA A 240 -1.33 8.88 -2.49
CA ALA A 240 -1.14 10.31 -2.63
C ALA A 240 -2.27 10.94 -3.44
N LEU A 241 -2.87 12.01 -2.91
CA LEU A 241 -3.90 12.79 -3.58
C LEU A 241 -3.36 14.18 -3.88
N LYS A 242 -3.50 14.65 -5.12
CA LYS A 242 -3.11 16.00 -5.51
C LYS A 242 -4.04 17.00 -4.83
N ARG A 243 -3.47 18.03 -4.20
CA ARG A 243 -4.24 19.20 -3.75
C ARG A 243 -4.56 20.10 -4.95
N PRO A 244 -5.77 20.67 -5.01
CA PRO A 244 -6.14 21.66 -6.01
C PRO A 244 -5.21 22.88 -5.99
#